data_AF-A0A4Y7IP54-F1
#
_entry.id   AF-A0A4Y7IP54-F1
#
_cell.length_a   1.000
_cell.length_b   1.000
_cell.length_c   1.000
_cell.angle_alpha   90.00
_cell.angle_beta   90.00
_cell.angle_gamma   90.00
#
_symmetry.space_group_name_H-M   'P 1'
#
loop_
_entity.id
_entity.type
_entity.pdbx_description
1 polymer ?
#
loop_
_entity_poly.entity_id
_entity_poly.type
_entity_poly.pdbx_seq_one_letter_code
_entity_poly.pdbx_strand_id
1 'polypeptide(L)'
;MYLQYYINDNGDKVYTVKKESPLGKATESAHPARFSPDDKYSRQRVLLKKRFGLLPTQKPAPKNFAFSNISSVLLDEILLRMSDL
;
A
#
# COMPACT_ATOMS: atom_id res chain seq x y z
N MET A 1 6.18 -10.15 18.62
CA MET A 1 6.89 -8.90 18.31
C MET A 1 6.47 -7.82 19.29
N TYR A 2 7.44 -7.09 19.85
CA TYR A 2 7.16 -6.09 20.88
C TYR A 2 6.72 -4.75 20.31
N LEU A 3 7.18 -4.40 19.10
CA LEU A 3 6.82 -3.13 18.48
C LEU A 3 5.35 -3.13 18.05
N GLN A 4 4.60 -2.20 18.61
CA GLN A 4 3.21 -1.91 18.29
C GLN A 4 3.09 -0.49 17.72
N TYR A 5 1.91 -0.15 17.20
CA TYR A 5 1.55 1.21 16.82
C TYR A 5 0.07 1.50 17.05
N TYR A 6 -0.29 2.78 17.06
CA TYR A 6 -1.65 3.27 16.88
C TYR A 6 -1.66 4.41 15.87
N ILE A 7 -2.84 4.76 15.37
CA ILE A 7 -3.02 5.89 14.44
C ILE A 7 -3.46 7.11 15.25
N ASN A 8 -2.73 8.23 15.13
CA ASN A 8 -3.09 9.48 15.78
C ASN A 8 -4.17 10.24 14.98
N ASP A 9 -4.61 11.40 15.48
CA ASP A 9 -5.65 12.20 14.82
C ASP A 9 -5.21 12.76 13.45
N ASN A 10 -3.89 12.85 13.21
CA ASN A 10 -3.32 13.25 11.92
C ASN A 10 -3.29 12.11 10.88
N GLY A 11 -3.57 10.87 11.30
CA GLY A 11 -3.47 9.68 10.45
C GLY A 11 -2.07 9.03 10.44
N ASP A 12 -1.14 9.50 11.27
CA ASP A 12 0.21 8.98 11.36
C ASP A 12 0.29 7.77 12.29
N LYS A 13 1.23 6.86 12.00
CA LYS A 13 1.56 5.75 12.89
C LYS A 13 2.47 6.22 14.02
N VAL A 14 2.01 6.10 15.26
CA VAL A 14 2.82 6.34 16.46
C VAL A 14 3.22 5.00 17.07
N TYR A 15 4.53 4.73 17.09
CA TYR A 15 5.09 3.47 17.57
C TYR A 15 5.22 3.43 19.08
N THR A 16 5.00 2.26 19.66
CA THR A 16 5.05 2.03 21.11
C THR A 16 5.32 0.56 21.43
N VAL A 17 5.73 0.28 22.66
CA VAL A 17 5.78 -1.10 23.22
C VAL A 17 4.57 -1.42 24.10
N LYS A 18 3.75 -0.42 24.42
CA LYS A 18 2.51 -0.57 25.19
C LYS A 18 1.45 -1.31 24.37
N LYS A 19 0.52 -1.97 25.06
CA LYS A 19 -0.62 -2.67 24.44
C LYS A 19 -1.85 -1.78 24.22
N GLU A 20 -1.82 -0.59 24.80
CA GLU A 20 -2.91 0.37 24.76
C GLU A 20 -2.39 1.75 24.32
N SER A 21 -3.20 2.45 23.54
CA SER A 21 -2.98 3.84 23.14
C SER A 21 -3.29 4.79 24.29
N PRO A 22 -2.91 6.08 24.21
CA PRO A 22 -3.28 7.08 25.22
C PRO A 22 -4.79 7.23 25.46
N LEU A 23 -5.61 6.78 24.50
CA LEU A 23 -7.08 6.78 24.58
C LEU A 23 -7.66 5.44 25.07
N GLY A 24 -6.82 4.52 25.55
CA GLY A 24 -7.23 3.19 26.02
C GLY A 24 -7.61 2.19 24.93
N LYS A 25 -7.36 2.50 23.64
CA LYS A 25 -7.62 1.56 22.54
C LYS A 25 -6.47 0.57 22.39
N ALA A 26 -6.76 -0.68 22.05
CA ALA A 26 -5.72 -1.67 21.78
C ALA A 26 -4.80 -1.23 20.62
N THR A 27 -3.50 -1.40 20.79
CA THR A 27 -2.49 -1.12 19.75
C THR A 27 -2.35 -2.30 18.78
N GLU A 28 -1.91 -2.02 17.56
CA GLU A 28 -1.69 -3.02 16.51
C GLU A 28 -0.21 -3.39 16.34
N SER A 29 0.07 -4.60 15.86
CA SER A 29 1.45 -5.03 15.56
C SER A 29 2.04 -4.20 14.43
N ALA A 30 3.22 -3.62 14.64
CA ALA A 30 3.95 -2.87 13.61
C ALA A 30 4.50 -3.76 12.48
N HIS A 31 4.58 -5.07 12.72
CA HIS A 31 5.17 -6.02 11.79
C HIS A 31 4.09 -6.67 10.90
N PRO A 32 4.38 -6.89 9.61
CA PRO A 32 3.46 -7.56 8.71
C PRO A 32 3.26 -9.03 9.12
N ALA A 33 2.13 -9.60 8.70
CA ALA A 33 1.89 -11.03 8.85
C ALA A 33 2.96 -11.83 8.11
N ARG A 34 3.43 -12.93 8.72
CA ARG A 34 4.45 -13.80 8.14
C ARG A 34 3.96 -14.39 6.81
N PHE A 35 4.79 -14.29 5.78
CA PHE A 35 4.56 -15.01 4.53
C PHE A 35 4.98 -16.49 4.66
N SER A 36 4.18 -17.37 4.09
CA SER A 36 4.43 -18.81 4.02
C SER A 36 4.08 -19.27 2.59
N PRO A 37 5.01 -19.87 1.84
CA PRO A 37 4.71 -20.40 0.50
C PRO A 37 3.63 -21.50 0.53
N ASP A 38 3.58 -22.24 1.63
CA ASP A 38 2.70 -23.37 1.91
C ASP A 38 1.37 -22.98 2.60
N ASP A 39 1.01 -21.71 2.56
CA ASP A 39 -0.21 -21.21 3.22
C ASP A 39 -1.50 -21.82 2.63
N LYS A 40 -2.03 -22.81 3.35
CA LYS A 40 -3.27 -23.55 3.05
C LYS A 40 -4.50 -22.66 2.91
N TYR A 41 -4.49 -21.45 3.48
CA TYR A 41 -5.63 -20.52 3.48
C TYR A 41 -5.48 -19.36 2.48
N SER A 42 -4.48 -19.41 1.61
CA SER A 42 -4.22 -18.40 0.58
C SER A 42 -5.42 -18.16 -0.35
N ARG A 43 -6.06 -19.23 -0.83
CA ARG A 43 -7.26 -19.17 -1.69
C ARG A 43 -8.42 -18.45 -1.01
N GLN A 44 -8.69 -18.79 0.24
CA GLN A 44 -9.78 -18.26 1.05
C GLN A 44 -9.58 -16.77 1.31
N ARG A 45 -8.34 -16.36 1.60
CA ARG A 45 -7.98 -14.95 1.77
C ARG A 45 -8.23 -14.13 0.50
N VAL A 46 -7.87 -14.65 -0.66
CA VAL A 46 -8.14 -13.97 -1.95
C VAL A 46 -9.64 -13.87 -2.23
N LEU A 47 -10.39 -14.96 -2.01
CA LEU A 47 -11.85 -14.97 -2.20
C LEU A 47 -12.57 -13.99 -1.26
N LEU A 48 -12.15 -13.91 0.01
CA LEU A 48 -12.71 -12.96 0.97
C LEU A 48 -12.45 -11.52 0.51
N LYS A 49 -11.22 -11.19 0.10
CA LYS A 49 -10.91 -9.86 -0.45
C LYS A 49 -11.76 -9.54 -1.69
N LYS A 50 -11.96 -10.51 -2.58
CA LYS A 50 -12.79 -10.35 -3.79
C LYS A 50 -14.25 -10.02 -3.44
N ARG A 51 -14.85 -10.73 -2.47
CA ARG A 51 -16.24 -10.54 -2.05
C ARG A 51 -16.50 -9.13 -1.51
N PHE A 52 -15.53 -8.55 -0.80
CA PHE A 52 -15.63 -7.22 -0.23
C PHE A 52 -15.05 -6.10 -1.12
N GLY A 53 -14.69 -6.38 -2.37
CA GLY A 53 -14.15 -5.35 -3.28
C GLY A 53 -12.77 -4.82 -2.87
N LEU A 54 -12.01 -5.58 -2.06
CA LEU A 54 -10.74 -5.16 -1.47
C LEU A 54 -9.52 -5.49 -2.35
N LEU A 55 -9.69 -6.22 -3.46
CA LEU A 55 -8.57 -6.52 -4.35
C LEU A 55 -8.12 -5.25 -5.10
N PRO A 56 -6.81 -4.99 -5.24
CA PRO A 56 -6.31 -3.88 -6.04
C PRO A 56 -6.82 -3.91 -7.49
N THR A 57 -6.98 -5.11 -8.06
CA THR A 57 -7.49 -5.32 -9.42
C THR A 57 -8.97 -5.00 -9.62
N GLN A 58 -9.73 -4.83 -8.53
CA GLN A 58 -11.13 -4.38 -8.58
C GLN A 58 -11.23 -2.84 -8.58
N LYS A 59 -10.14 -2.14 -8.24
CA LYS A 59 -10.09 -0.68 -8.24
C LYS A 59 -9.67 -0.18 -9.63
N PRO A 60 -10.10 1.03 -10.03
CA PRO A 60 -9.60 1.63 -11.26
C PRO A 60 -8.08 1.74 -11.22
N ALA A 61 -7.45 1.68 -12.40
CA ALA A 61 -6.01 1.85 -12.51
C ALA A 61 -5.57 3.15 -11.81
N PRO A 62 -4.48 3.12 -11.03
CA PRO A 62 -3.97 4.32 -10.38
C PRO A 62 -3.68 5.38 -11.44
N LYS A 63 -4.21 6.60 -11.24
CA LYS A 63 -4.06 7.73 -12.18
C LYS A 63 -2.60 8.15 -12.42
N ASN A 64 -1.66 7.63 -11.63
CA ASN A 64 -0.27 8.11 -11.55
C ASN A 64 0.68 7.49 -12.58
N PHE A 65 0.17 6.77 -13.59
CA PHE A 65 1.00 6.32 -14.73
C PHE A 65 0.63 6.99 -16.06
N ALA A 66 -0.27 7.98 -16.05
CA ALA A 66 -0.30 8.91 -17.16
C ALA A 66 0.84 9.91 -16.93
N PHE A 67 1.79 9.97 -17.86
CA PHE A 67 2.72 11.09 -18.07
C PHE A 67 1.97 12.39 -18.42
N SER A 68 0.81 12.62 -17.80
CA SER A 68 -0.10 13.73 -18.02
C SER A 68 0.44 15.08 -17.54
N ASN A 69 1.58 15.08 -16.83
CA ASN A 69 2.29 16.29 -16.42
C ASN A 69 3.61 16.52 -17.18
N ILE A 70 3.90 15.71 -18.20
CA ILE A 70 4.96 16.05 -19.14
C ILE A 70 4.35 17.04 -20.13
N SER A 71 4.84 18.28 -20.14
CA SER A 71 4.50 19.21 -21.22
C SER A 71 4.81 18.54 -22.56
N SER A 72 3.96 18.71 -23.57
CA SER A 72 4.17 18.10 -24.90
C SER A 72 5.60 18.31 -25.43
N VAL A 73 6.20 19.46 -25.07
CA VAL A 73 7.59 19.84 -25.36
C VAL A 73 8.62 18.85 -24.86
N LEU A 74 8.47 18.32 -23.64
CA LEU A 74 9.46 17.42 -23.04
C LEU A 74 9.31 15.97 -23.57
N LEU A 75 8.13 15.59 -24.05
CA LEU A 75 7.92 14.33 -24.77
C LEU A 75 8.63 14.33 -26.13
N ASP A 76 8.57 15.46 -26.85
CA ASP A 76 9.25 15.62 -28.14
C ASP A 76 10.78 15.61 -27.99
N GLU A 77 11.33 16.26 -26.96
CA GLU A 77 12.77 16.22 -26.67
C GLU A 77 13.28 14.82 -26.31
N ILE A 78 12.49 14.06 -25.54
CA ILE A 78 12.85 12.68 -25.16
C ILE A 78 12.82 11.76 -26.38
N LEU A 79 11.80 11.87 -27.23
CA LEU A 79 11.69 11.08 -28.46
C LEU A 79 12.82 11.38 -29.45
N LEU A 80 13.20 12.66 -29.60
CA LEU A 80 14.30 13.07 -30.48
C LEU A 80 15.66 12.53 -29.99
N ARG A 81 15.89 12.45 -28.68
CA ARG A 81 17.13 11.87 -28.13
C ARG A 81 17.21 10.35 -28.25
N MET A 82 16.08 9.66 -28.42
CA MET A 82 16.04 8.21 -28.56
C MET A 82 16.15 7.73 -30.02
N SER A 83 16.00 8.62 -31.01
CA SER A 83 16.24 8.30 -32.42
C SER A 83 17.71 8.38 -32.86
N ASP A 84 18.56 8.98 -32.03
CA ASP A 84 20.00 9.17 -32.29
C ASP A 84 20.88 8.09 -31.61
N LEU A 85 20.28 6.99 -31.15
CA LEU A 85 20.90 5.79 -30.56
C LEU A 85 20.63 4.56 -31.44
#